data_AF-X8E8R4-F1
#
_entry.id   AF-X8E8R4-F1
#
_cell.length_a   1.000
_cell.length_b   1.000
_cell.length_c   1.000
_cell.angle_alpha   90.00
_cell.angle_beta   90.00
_cell.angle_gamma   90.00
#
_symmetry.space_group_name_H-M   'P 1'
#
loop_
_entity.id
_entity.type
_entity.pdbx_description
1 polymer ?
#
loop_
_entity_poly.entity_id
_entity_poly.type
_entity_poly.pdbx_seq_one_letter_code
_entity_poly.pdbx_strand_id
1 'polypeptide(L)'
;MTSRRVKVLVLGSTGSIGTQALEVITANPDRFEVVGLAAGGGHPELFARQRAETGVSNVAVTDEGAAETIGDVAYRGPDAVIRLIEDTQADVVLNALVGRSA
;
A
#
# COMPACT_ATOMS: atom_id res chain seq x y z
N MET A 1 26.65 14.19 0.64
CA MET A 1 25.78 13.35 -0.21
C MET A 1 24.45 13.26 0.50
N THR A 2 23.41 13.94 0.05
CA THR A 2 22.07 13.70 0.57
C THR A 2 21.69 12.28 0.17
N SER A 3 21.60 11.37 1.13
CA SER A 3 21.14 10.02 0.83
C SER A 3 19.70 10.13 0.35
N ARG A 4 19.42 9.66 -0.87
CA ARG A 4 18.06 9.63 -1.41
C ARG A 4 17.20 8.71 -0.52
N ARG A 5 15.97 9.13 -0.20
CA ARG A 5 14.99 8.29 0.51
C ARG A 5 14.69 7.04 -0.30
N VAL A 6 14.54 5.91 0.37
CA VAL A 6 14.09 4.66 -0.25
C VAL A 6 12.59 4.72 -0.46
N LYS A 7 12.15 4.63 -1.71
CA LYS A 7 10.74 4.55 -2.10
C LYS A 7 10.19 3.16 -1.84
N VAL A 8 9.21 3.04 -0.96
CA VAL A 8 8.63 1.77 -0.52
C VAL A 8 7.19 1.65 -1.01
N LEU A 9 6.91 0.58 -1.74
CA LEU A 9 5.56 0.13 -2.07
C LEU A 9 5.14 -0.95 -1.06
N VAL A 10 4.05 -0.72 -0.31
CA VAL A 10 3.60 -1.63 0.74
C VAL A 10 2.39 -2.44 0.27
N LEU A 11 2.57 -3.75 0.07
CA LEU A 11 1.48 -4.66 -0.30
C LEU A 11 0.94 -5.35 0.94
N GLY A 12 -0.37 -5.31 1.17
CA GLY A 12 -0.98 -5.82 2.41
C GLY A 12 -0.87 -4.83 3.58
N SER A 13 -1.04 -3.53 3.30
CA SER A 13 -0.82 -2.45 4.27
C SER A 13 -1.69 -2.53 5.53
N THR A 14 -2.87 -3.16 5.44
CA THR A 14 -3.81 -3.33 6.56
C THR A 14 -3.55 -4.59 7.39
N GLY A 15 -2.61 -5.43 7.01
CA GLY A 15 -2.17 -6.58 7.82
C GLY A 15 -1.10 -6.18 8.84
N SER A 16 -0.81 -7.04 9.81
CA SER A 16 0.11 -6.72 10.91
C SER A 16 1.51 -6.27 10.45
N ILE A 17 2.09 -6.94 9.45
CA ILE A 17 3.40 -6.54 8.89
C ILE A 17 3.28 -5.19 8.17
N GLY A 18 2.20 -4.97 7.42
CA GLY A 18 1.95 -3.73 6.71
C GLY A 18 1.79 -2.52 7.65
N THR A 19 1.01 -2.67 8.71
CA THR A 19 0.79 -1.60 9.70
C THR A 19 2.08 -1.26 10.43
N GLN A 20 2.82 -2.26 10.89
CA GLN A 20 4.11 -2.08 11.56
C GLN A 20 5.16 -1.45 10.64
N ALA A 21 5.18 -1.82 9.36
CA ALA A 21 6.07 -1.19 8.40
C ALA A 21 5.75 0.29 8.19
N LEU A 22 4.47 0.66 8.14
CA LEU A 22 4.06 2.06 8.05
C LEU A 22 4.44 2.86 9.30
N GLU A 23 4.36 2.27 10.49
CA GLU A 23 4.86 2.89 11.73
C GLU A 23 6.37 3.16 11.64
N VAL A 24 7.16 2.19 11.17
CA VAL A 24 8.61 2.37 10.98
C VAL A 24 8.93 3.46 9.95
N ILE A 25 8.22 3.48 8.82
CA ILE A 25 8.41 4.50 7.77
C ILE A 25 8.07 5.88 8.31
N THR A 26 6.96 6.01 9.04
CA THR A 26 6.52 7.27 9.67
C THR A 26 7.53 7.79 10.69
N ALA A 27 8.16 6.89 11.45
CA ALA A 27 9.20 7.23 12.41
C ALA A 27 10.56 7.59 11.78
N ASN A 28 10.76 7.34 10.48
CA ASN A 28 12.03 7.55 9.77
C ASN A 28 11.82 8.28 8.42
N PRO A 29 11.20 9.48 8.42
CA PRO A 29 10.80 10.18 7.19
C PRO A 29 11.99 10.72 6.37
N ASP A 30 13.17 10.81 6.96
CA ASP A 30 14.43 11.16 6.29
C ASP A 30 15.01 9.97 5.49
N ARG A 31 14.56 8.74 5.76
CA ARG A 31 15.08 7.50 5.17
C ARG A 31 14.12 6.86 4.18
N PHE A 32 12.81 6.96 4.40
CA PHE A 32 11.80 6.24 3.63
C PHE A 32 10.69 7.15 3.12
N GLU A 33 10.07 6.74 2.01
CA GLU A 33 8.93 7.40 1.40
C GLU A 33 7.94 6.33 0.93
N VAL A 34 6.68 6.40 1.38
CA VAL A 34 5.63 5.52 0.86
C VAL A 34 5.22 6.03 -0.52
N VAL A 35 5.28 5.18 -1.53
CA VAL A 35 4.91 5.53 -2.92
C VAL A 35 3.68 4.81 -3.43
N GLY A 36 3.17 3.85 -2.67
CA GLY A 36 1.90 3.19 -2.94
C GLY A 36 1.50 2.21 -1.85
N LEU A 37 0.21 1.88 -1.81
CA LEU A 37 -0.38 0.96 -0.85
C LEU A 37 -1.27 -0.05 -1.56
N ALA A 38 -1.23 -1.31 -1.15
CA ALA A 38 -2.24 -2.28 -1.55
C ALA A 38 -2.85 -3.01 -0.35
N ALA A 39 -4.13 -3.36 -0.45
CA ALA A 39 -4.80 -4.19 0.55
C ALA A 39 -5.81 -5.15 -0.07
N GLY A 40 -6.15 -6.19 0.69
CA GLY A 40 -7.13 -7.19 0.27
C GLY A 40 -8.59 -6.73 0.36
N GLY A 41 -8.88 -5.66 1.11
CA GLY A 41 -10.24 -5.13 1.32
C GLY A 41 -10.92 -5.50 2.64
N GLY A 42 -10.30 -6.34 3.49
CA GLY A 42 -10.89 -6.74 4.78
C GLY A 42 -10.98 -5.64 5.84
N HIS A 43 -10.29 -4.51 5.65
CA HIS A 43 -10.29 -3.37 6.58
C HIS A 43 -10.33 -2.03 5.82
N PRO A 44 -11.47 -1.68 5.18
CA PRO A 44 -11.55 -0.53 4.27
C PRO A 44 -11.33 0.81 4.99
N GLU A 45 -11.84 0.98 6.21
CA GLU A 45 -11.64 2.21 6.99
C GLU A 45 -10.17 2.44 7.35
N LEU A 46 -9.46 1.37 7.75
CA LEU A 46 -8.04 1.44 8.04
C LEU A 46 -7.24 1.80 6.77
N PHE A 47 -7.59 1.21 5.63
CA PHE A 47 -6.94 1.53 4.37
C PHE A 47 -7.14 2.99 3.96
N ALA A 48 -8.37 3.50 4.07
CA ALA A 48 -8.69 4.90 3.78
C ALA A 48 -7.89 5.85 4.68
N ARG A 49 -7.76 5.53 5.98
CA ARG A 49 -6.91 6.27 6.91
C ARG A 49 -5.43 6.25 6.51
N GLN A 50 -4.86 5.08 6.22
CA GLN A 50 -3.46 4.94 5.78
C GLN A 50 -3.19 5.75 4.51
N ARG A 51 -4.13 5.71 3.55
CA ARG A 51 -4.05 6.52 2.33
C ARG A 51 -4.04 8.01 2.65
N ALA A 52 -4.91 8.47 3.53
CA ALA A 52 -4.96 9.89 3.92
C ALA A 52 -3.68 10.34 4.65
N GLU A 53 -3.14 9.52 5.54
CA GLU A 53 -1.91 9.81 6.29
C GLU A 53 -0.66 9.83 5.40
N THR A 54 -0.60 8.96 4.39
CA THR A 54 0.54 8.87 3.46
C THR A 54 0.41 9.81 2.26
N GLY A 55 -0.80 10.23 1.91
CA GLY A 55 -1.08 11.10 0.77
C GLY A 55 -0.92 10.43 -0.60
N VAL A 56 -0.72 9.11 -0.67
CA VAL A 56 -0.48 8.42 -1.95
C VAL A 56 -1.78 8.22 -2.74
N SER A 57 -1.72 8.45 -4.04
CA SER A 57 -2.79 8.16 -4.99
C SER A 57 -2.64 6.78 -5.65
N ASN A 58 -1.43 6.22 -5.67
CA ASN A 58 -1.14 4.92 -6.23
C ASN A 58 -1.58 3.84 -5.23
N VAL A 59 -2.85 3.46 -5.31
CA VAL A 59 -3.46 2.51 -4.38
C VAL A 59 -4.18 1.38 -5.10
N ALA A 60 -4.08 0.17 -4.55
CA ALA A 60 -4.77 -1.02 -5.04
C ALA A 60 -5.63 -1.69 -3.96
N VAL A 61 -6.84 -2.10 -4.31
CA VAL A 61 -7.70 -2.92 -3.45
C VAL A 61 -8.24 -4.09 -4.26
N THR A 62 -7.98 -5.32 -3.83
CA THR A 62 -8.36 -6.51 -4.62
C THR A 62 -9.86 -6.84 -4.53
N ASP A 63 -10.49 -6.59 -3.37
CA ASP A 63 -11.93 -6.72 -3.22
C ASP A 63 -12.66 -5.53 -3.83
N GLU A 64 -13.52 -5.77 -4.80
CA GLU A 64 -14.19 -4.72 -5.58
C GLU A 64 -15.21 -3.93 -4.75
N GLY A 65 -15.95 -4.58 -3.85
CA GLY A 65 -16.94 -3.91 -3.00
C GLY A 65 -16.28 -3.00 -1.97
N ALA A 66 -15.17 -3.44 -1.38
CA ALA A 66 -14.35 -2.60 -0.52
C ALA A 66 -13.75 -1.43 -1.31
N ALA A 67 -13.28 -1.66 -2.54
CA ALA A 67 -12.73 -0.60 -3.39
C ALA A 67 -13.78 0.47 -3.75
N GLU A 68 -15.02 0.07 -4.00
CA GLU A 68 -16.15 0.98 -4.22
C GLU A 68 -16.43 1.82 -2.96
N THR A 69 -16.47 1.16 -1.79
CA THR A 69 -16.69 1.82 -0.49
C THR A 69 -15.59 2.83 -0.15
N ILE A 70 -14.32 2.51 -0.43
CA ILE A 70 -13.18 3.38 -0.17
C ILE A 70 -13.16 4.60 -1.10
N GLY A 71 -13.62 4.43 -2.35
CA GLY A 71 -13.61 5.49 -3.36
C GLY A 71 -12.21 5.86 -3.85
N ASP A 72 -12.13 6.42 -5.06
CA ASP A 72 -10.89 6.91 -5.68
C ASP A 72 -9.69 5.94 -5.63
N VAL A 73 -9.96 4.63 -5.64
CA VAL A 73 -8.92 3.59 -5.70
C VAL A 73 -8.47 3.46 -7.15
N ALA A 74 -7.18 3.63 -7.41
CA ALA A 74 -6.58 3.62 -8.76
C ALA A 74 -6.68 2.24 -9.43
N TYR A 75 -6.41 1.17 -8.68
CA TYR A 75 -6.45 -0.20 -9.20
C TYR A 75 -7.39 -1.08 -8.36
N ARG A 76 -8.30 -1.79 -9.01
CA ARG A 76 -9.35 -2.60 -8.37
C ARG A 76 -9.43 -4.00 -8.99
N GLY A 77 -9.89 -4.98 -8.21
CA GLY A 77 -10.09 -6.35 -8.67
C GLY A 77 -8.85 -7.25 -8.56
N PRO A 78 -8.91 -8.48 -9.10
CA PRO A 78 -7.91 -9.52 -8.87
C PRO A 78 -6.49 -9.14 -9.32
N ASP A 79 -6.36 -8.38 -10.41
CA ASP A 79 -5.07 -7.95 -10.95
C ASP A 79 -4.60 -6.57 -10.43
N ALA A 80 -5.32 -5.98 -9.46
CA ALA A 80 -5.06 -4.62 -8.98
C ALA A 80 -3.62 -4.44 -8.46
N VAL A 81 -3.12 -5.44 -7.72
CA VAL A 81 -1.78 -5.40 -7.13
C VAL A 81 -0.71 -5.47 -8.22
N ILE A 82 -0.91 -6.30 -9.25
CA ILE A 82 0.04 -6.44 -10.36
C ILE A 82 0.17 -5.11 -11.08
N ARG A 83 -0.96 -4.50 -11.46
CA ARG A 83 -0.98 -3.19 -12.12
C ARG A 83 -0.33 -2.09 -11.28
N LEU A 84 -0.59 -2.08 -9.97
CA LEU A 84 0.05 -1.13 -9.07
C LEU A 84 1.58 -1.27 -9.06
N ILE A 85 2.11 -2.50 -9.06
CA ILE A 85 3.55 -2.75 -9.10
C ILE A 85 4.15 -2.25 -10.41
N GLU A 86 3.49 -2.51 -11.54
CA GLU A 86 3.95 -2.10 -12.87
C GLU A 86 3.98 -0.57 -13.03
N ASP A 87 2.97 0.13 -12.49
CA ASP A 87 2.79 1.57 -12.67
C ASP A 87 3.45 2.43 -11.56
N THR A 88 4.01 1.82 -10.51
CA THR A 88 4.62 2.53 -9.38
C THR A 88 6.14 2.44 -9.38
N GLN A 89 6.82 3.58 -9.47
CA GLN A 89 8.27 3.65 -9.27
C GLN A 89 8.65 3.49 -7.79
N ALA A 90 8.96 2.26 -7.38
CA ALA A 90 9.48 1.94 -6.05
C ALA A 90 10.93 1.43 -6.12
N ASP A 91 11.72 1.72 -5.09
CA ASP A 91 13.05 1.13 -4.91
C ASP A 91 12.93 -0.24 -4.21
N VAL A 92 11.92 -0.41 -3.36
CA VAL A 92 11.62 -1.65 -2.62
C VAL A 92 10.11 -1.93 -2.62
N VAL A 93 9.74 -3.19 -2.84
CA VAL A 93 8.36 -3.68 -2.65
C VAL A 93 8.32 -4.54 -1.39
N LEU A 94 7.61 -4.09 -0.36
CA LEU A 94 7.35 -4.87 0.84
C LEU A 94 6.09 -5.71 0.62
N ASN A 95 6.27 -7.01 0.41
CA ASN A 95 5.16 -7.95 0.30
C ASN A 95 4.73 -8.46 1.69
N ALA A 96 3.59 -7.97 2.18
CA ALA A 96 2.92 -8.40 3.40
C ALA A 96 1.52 -8.99 3.12
N LEU A 97 1.23 -9.37 1.88
CA LEU A 97 -0.01 -10.06 1.53
C LEU A 97 0.01 -11.47 2.12
N VAL A 98 -1.11 -11.89 2.71
CA VAL A 98 -1.29 -13.28 3.14
C VAL A 98 -1.63 -14.13 1.93
N GLY A 99 -0.81 -15.13 1.64
CA GLY A 99 -1.12 -16.14 0.63
C GLY A 99 -2.38 -16.90 1.05
N ARG A 100 -3.37 -17.01 0.15
CA ARG A 100 -4.44 -17.98 0.32
C ARG A 100 -3.94 -19.31 -0.23
N SER A 101 -3.85 -20.33 0.63
CA SER A 101 -3.82 -21.72 0.18
C SER A 101 -5.16 -22.00 -0.52
N ALA A 102 -5.10 -22.54 -1.74
CA ALA A 102 -6.27 -23.01 -2.47
C ALA A 102 -7.01 -24.11 -1.70
#